data_AF-W4SNY6-F1
#
_entry.id   AF-W4SNY6-F1
#
_cell.length_a   1.000
_cell.length_b   1.000
_cell.length_c   1.000
_cell.angle_alpha   90.00
_cell.angle_beta   90.00
_cell.angle_gamma   90.00
#
_symmetry.space_group_name_H-M   'P 1'
#
loop_
_entity.id
_entity.type
_entity.pdbx_description
1 polymer ?
#
loop_
_entity_poly.entity_id
_entity_poly.type
_entity_poly.pdbx_seq_one_letter_code
_entity_poly.pdbx_strand_id
1 'polypeptide(L)'
;MPAGKYAAAALRKLGQWDGVRNRLAESESVRAALMLVSRGEAPLGIVYGSDARAEPKVRVVATFPADSHDAIVYPVAALKNSSNAGTAAFVQWLGSKPARAIFVRRGFSLQD
;
A
#
# COMPACT_ATOMS: atom_id res chain seq x y z
N MET A 1 0.62 4.55 -6.02
CA MET A 1 1.44 3.34 -5.74
C MET A 1 0.71 2.11 -6.27
N PRO A 2 1.39 1.17 -6.94
CA PRO A 2 0.73 0.13 -7.72
C PRO A 2 0.30 -1.06 -6.86
N ALA A 3 -0.64 -0.86 -5.92
CA ALA A 3 -1.22 -1.95 -5.14
C ALA A 3 -1.81 -3.05 -6.05
N GLY A 4 -2.35 -2.67 -7.21
CA GLY A 4 -2.83 -3.60 -8.23
C GLY A 4 -1.75 -4.55 -8.77
N LYS A 5 -0.49 -4.13 -8.87
CA LYS A 5 0.61 -5.01 -9.32
C LYS A 5 0.91 -6.09 -8.28
N TYR A 6 1.01 -5.70 -7.00
CA TYR A 6 1.19 -6.66 -5.90
C TYR A 6 -0.01 -7.61 -5.78
N ALA A 7 -1.22 -7.08 -5.90
CA ALA A 7 -2.45 -7.88 -5.91
C ALA A 7 -2.45 -8.92 -7.04
N ALA A 8 -2.12 -8.50 -8.26
CA ALA A 8 -2.07 -9.40 -9.42
C ALA A 8 -0.95 -10.44 -9.29
N ALA A 9 0.23 -10.07 -8.76
CA ALA A 9 1.31 -11.02 -8.47
C ALA A 9 0.87 -12.08 -7.45
N ALA A 10 0.28 -11.64 -6.33
CA ALA A 10 -0.23 -12.52 -5.28
C ALA A 10 -1.32 -13.48 -5.79
N LEU A 11 -2.29 -12.96 -6.52
CA LEU A 11 -3.36 -13.77 -7.11
C LEU A 11 -2.81 -14.78 -8.13
N ARG A 12 -1.81 -14.43 -8.93
CA ARG A 12 -1.16 -15.37 -9.86
C ARG A 12 -0.41 -16.46 -9.12
N LYS A 13 0.40 -16.09 -8.11
CA LYS A 13 1.16 -17.04 -7.30
C LYS A 13 0.26 -18.03 -6.55
N LEU A 14 -0.92 -17.58 -6.12
CA LEU A 14 -1.92 -18.39 -5.43
C LEU A 14 -2.88 -19.13 -6.38
N GLY A 15 -2.70 -19.03 -7.70
CA GLY A 15 -3.55 -19.68 -8.70
C GLY A 15 -4.97 -19.12 -8.79
N GLN A 16 -5.23 -17.94 -8.23
CA GLN A 16 -6.57 -17.33 -8.16
C GLN A 16 -6.84 -16.33 -9.29
N TRP A 17 -5.79 -15.84 -9.97
CA TRP A 17 -5.88 -14.77 -10.97
C TRP A 17 -6.95 -15.04 -12.04
N ASP A 18 -6.98 -16.24 -12.59
CA ASP A 18 -7.89 -16.58 -13.69
C ASP A 18 -9.37 -16.56 -13.28
N GLY A 19 -9.66 -16.86 -12.01
CA GLY A 19 -11.01 -16.80 -11.46
C GLY A 19 -11.52 -15.38 -11.18
N VAL A 20 -10.62 -14.39 -11.09
CA VAL A 20 -10.99 -13.01 -10.70
C VAL A 20 -10.63 -11.94 -11.72
N ARG A 21 -9.74 -12.19 -12.69
CA ARG A 21 -9.21 -11.17 -13.61
C ARG A 21 -10.27 -10.39 -14.41
N ASN A 22 -11.40 -11.04 -14.72
CA ASN A 22 -12.53 -10.42 -15.44
C ASN A 22 -13.60 -9.83 -14.49
N ARG A 23 -13.33 -9.82 -13.17
CA ARG A 23 -14.24 -9.37 -12.11
C ARG A 23 -13.61 -8.28 -11.25
N LEU A 24 -12.58 -7.61 -11.78
CA LEU A 24 -11.85 -6.57 -11.07
C LEU A 24 -12.54 -5.22 -11.28
N ALA A 25 -12.80 -4.50 -10.19
CA ALA A 25 -13.07 -3.07 -10.22
C ALA A 25 -11.72 -2.33 -10.16
N GLU A 26 -11.01 -2.26 -11.29
CA GLU A 26 -9.72 -1.57 -11.36
C GLU A 26 -9.89 -0.09 -10.97
N SER A 27 -8.98 0.40 -10.15
CA SER A 27 -9.05 1.73 -9.55
C SER A 27 -7.74 2.48 -9.76
N GLU A 28 -7.83 3.80 -9.91
CA GLU A 28 -6.67 4.68 -10.13
C GLU A 28 -5.65 4.69 -8.98
N SER A 29 -6.06 4.29 -7.77
CA SER A 29 -5.20 4.17 -6.61
C SER A 29 -5.73 3.15 -5.60
N VAL A 30 -4.86 2.72 -4.68
CA VAL A 30 -5.27 1.83 -3.58
C VAL A 30 -6.32 2.47 -2.67
N ARG A 31 -6.32 3.80 -2.53
CA ARG A 31 -7.36 4.51 -1.77
C ARG A 31 -8.70 4.51 -2.49
N ALA A 32 -8.71 4.64 -3.82
CA ALA A 32 -9.93 4.50 -4.59
C ALA A 32 -10.52 3.07 -4.46
N ALA A 33 -9.67 2.04 -4.55
CA ALA A 33 -10.09 0.66 -4.30
C ALA A 33 -10.63 0.45 -2.88
N LEU A 34 -9.97 1.02 -1.86
CA LEU A 34 -10.44 0.99 -0.47
C LEU A 34 -11.83 1.62 -0.32
N MET A 35 -12.09 2.73 -1.02
CA MET A 35 -13.38 3.41 -0.95
C MET A 35 -14.53 2.57 -1.53
N LEU A 36 -14.29 1.81 -2.60
CA LEU A 36 -15.29 0.88 -3.13
C LEU A 36 -15.73 -0.14 -2.06
N VAL A 37 -14.76 -0.67 -1.30
CA VAL A 37 -15.06 -1.62 -0.21
C VAL A 37 -15.73 -0.91 0.98
N SER A 38 -15.20 0.23 1.39
CA SER A 38 -15.73 1.05 2.51
C SER A 38 -17.19 1.46 2.30
N ARG A 39 -17.59 1.68 1.04
CA ARG A 39 -18.96 2.02 0.64
C ARG A 39 -19.85 0.82 0.34
N GLY A 40 -19.30 -0.40 0.36
CA GLY A 40 -20.00 -1.63 0.00
C GLY A 40 -20.26 -1.79 -1.50
N GLU A 41 -19.65 -0.96 -2.35
CA GLU A 41 -19.73 -1.03 -3.81
C GLU A 41 -18.92 -2.22 -4.37
N ALA A 42 -17.88 -2.65 -3.64
CA ALA A 42 -17.15 -3.88 -3.90
C ALA A 42 -17.15 -4.79 -2.65
N PRO A 43 -17.51 -6.08 -2.77
CA PRO A 43 -17.58 -6.99 -1.62
C PRO A 43 -16.21 -7.35 -1.04
N LEU A 44 -15.15 -7.25 -1.85
CA LEU A 44 -13.75 -7.49 -1.46
C LEU A 44 -12.85 -6.50 -2.20
N GLY A 45 -11.72 -6.17 -1.58
CA GLY A 45 -10.66 -5.39 -2.20
C GLY A 45 -9.30 -5.80 -1.65
N ILE A 46 -8.27 -5.63 -2.49
CA ILE A 46 -6.88 -5.90 -2.12
C ILE A 46 -6.19 -4.54 -1.90
N VAL A 47 -5.82 -4.26 -0.66
CA VAL A 47 -5.23 -3.00 -0.20
C VAL A 47 -4.04 -3.27 0.71
N TYR A 48 -3.26 -2.25 1.08
CA TYR A 48 -2.19 -2.44 2.06
C TYR A 48 -2.75 -2.54 3.48
N GLY A 49 -2.01 -3.20 4.38
CA GLY A 49 -2.41 -3.28 5.79
C GLY A 49 -2.56 -1.90 6.46
N SER A 50 -1.75 -0.92 6.06
CA SER A 50 -1.88 0.47 6.50
C SER A 50 -3.18 1.14 6.05
N ASP A 51 -3.70 0.78 4.87
CA ASP A 51 -4.96 1.32 4.35
C ASP A 51 -6.15 0.75 5.14
N ALA A 52 -6.16 -0.56 5.39
CA ALA A 52 -7.17 -1.19 6.23
C ALA A 52 -7.15 -0.64 7.67
N ARG A 53 -5.96 -0.34 8.22
CA ARG A 53 -5.83 0.33 9.53
C ARG A 53 -6.36 1.77 9.53
N ALA A 54 -6.36 2.45 8.38
CA ALA A 54 -6.77 3.84 8.26
C ALA A 54 -8.27 4.02 8.07
N GLU A 55 -9.02 2.98 7.71
CA GLU A 55 -10.45 3.04 7.40
C GLU A 55 -11.25 2.08 8.31
N PRO A 56 -11.96 2.60 9.34
CA PRO A 56 -12.71 1.75 10.27
C PRO A 56 -13.93 1.06 9.64
N LYS A 57 -14.39 1.47 8.46
CA LYS A 57 -15.53 0.84 7.77
C LYS A 57 -15.18 -0.45 7.04
N VAL A 58 -13.90 -0.81 6.98
CA VAL A 58 -13.46 -2.08 6.38
C VAL A 58 -12.87 -3.00 7.45
N ARG A 59 -12.77 -4.28 7.13
CA ARG A 59 -12.07 -5.28 7.95
C ARG A 59 -11.12 -6.10 7.12
N VAL A 60 -10.04 -6.57 7.74
CA VAL A 60 -9.11 -7.51 7.11
C VAL A 60 -9.75 -8.89 7.09
N VAL A 61 -9.95 -9.47 5.90
CA VAL A 61 -10.42 -10.85 5.73
C VAL A 61 -9.25 -11.82 5.78
N ALA A 62 -8.14 -11.47 5.13
CA ALA A 62 -6.90 -12.23 5.11
C ALA A 62 -5.73 -11.29 4.82
N THR A 63 -4.51 -11.76 5.13
CA THR A 63 -3.27 -11.12 4.69
C THR A 63 -2.60 -12.04 3.67
N PHE A 64 -2.18 -11.48 2.54
CA PHE A 64 -1.44 -12.24 1.54
C PHE A 64 -0.10 -12.72 2.12
N PRO A 65 0.33 -13.95 1.82
CA PRO A 65 1.65 -14.44 2.22
C PRO A 65 2.76 -13.54 1.69
N ALA A 66 3.83 -13.33 2.48
CA ALA A 66 4.93 -12.45 2.10
C ALA A 66 5.69 -12.91 0.85
N ASP A 67 5.65 -14.20 0.53
CA ASP A 67 6.25 -14.82 -0.67
C ASP A 67 5.27 -14.87 -1.87
N SER A 68 4.05 -14.34 -1.71
CA SER A 68 3.06 -14.28 -2.79
C SER A 68 3.30 -13.13 -3.77
N HIS A 69 4.03 -12.11 -3.34
CA HIS A 69 4.33 -10.91 -4.13
C HIS A 69 5.70 -10.36 -3.73
N ASP A 70 6.27 -9.49 -4.57
CA ASP A 70 7.51 -8.79 -4.21
C ASP A 70 7.33 -7.96 -2.94
N ALA A 71 8.43 -7.70 -2.23
CA ALA A 71 8.41 -6.87 -1.03
C ALA A 71 7.83 -5.48 -1.35
N ILE A 72 6.89 -5.04 -0.52
CA ILE A 72 6.29 -3.71 -0.63
C ILE A 72 7.21 -2.72 0.08
N VAL A 73 8.00 -1.99 -0.71
CA VAL A 73 8.98 -1.01 -0.22
C VAL A 73 8.60 0.38 -0.74
N TYR A 74 8.67 1.39 0.14
CA TYR A 74 8.39 2.79 -0.19
C TYR A 74 9.72 3.56 -0.23
N PRO A 75 10.41 3.63 -1.39
CA PRO A 75 11.62 4.43 -1.52
C PRO A 75 11.29 5.91 -1.36
N VAL A 76 12.19 6.64 -0.71
CA VAL A 76 12.16 8.10 -0.61
C VAL A 76 13.44 8.66 -1.22
N ALA A 77 13.31 9.71 -2.03
CA ALA A 77 14.43 10.37 -2.65
C ALA A 77 14.17 11.87 -2.81
N ALA A 78 15.22 12.67 -2.67
CA ALA A 78 15.21 14.04 -3.13
C ALA A 78 15.23 14.06 -4.66
N LEU A 79 14.32 14.84 -5.28
CA LEU A 79 14.36 15.01 -6.74
C LEU A 79 15.62 15.79 -7.14
N LYS A 80 16.31 15.32 -8.19
CA LYS A 80 17.56 15.91 -8.68
C LYS A 80 17.48 17.42 -8.93
N ASN A 81 16.33 17.90 -9.40
CA ASN A 81 16.11 19.30 -9.75
C ASN A 81 15.34 20.08 -8.68
N SER A 82 15.30 19.59 -7.43
CA SER A 82 14.62 20.31 -6.36
C SER A 82 15.35 21.61 -6.04
N SER A 83 14.64 22.74 -6.13
CA SER A 83 15.14 24.07 -5.73
C SER A 83 14.79 24.43 -4.28
N ASN A 84 14.08 23.55 -3.56
CA ASN A 84 13.69 23.80 -2.18
C ASN A 84 14.85 23.46 -1.23
N ALA A 85 15.34 24.47 -0.51
CA ALA A 85 16.44 24.33 0.43
C ALA A 85 16.17 23.29 1.55
N GLY A 86 14.89 23.04 1.89
CA GLY A 86 14.49 22.09 2.92
C GLY A 86 14.46 20.62 2.46
N THR A 87 14.62 20.32 1.16
CA THR A 87 14.42 18.96 0.63
C THR A 87 15.34 17.92 1.27
N ALA A 88 16.65 18.21 1.33
CA ALA A 88 17.62 17.28 1.92
C ALA A 88 17.36 17.06 3.41
N ALA A 89 17.10 18.14 4.15
CA ALA A 89 16.79 18.10 5.58
C ALA A 89 15.50 17.30 5.86
N PHE A 90 14.48 17.44 5.02
CA PHE A 90 13.23 16.68 5.16
C PHE A 90 13.45 15.19 4.90
N VAL A 91 14.17 14.81 3.84
CA VAL A 91 14.47 13.40 3.55
C VAL A 91 15.28 12.78 4.69
N GLN A 92 16.25 13.49 5.24
CA GLN A 92 17.00 13.04 6.43
C GLN A 92 16.09 12.91 7.66
N TRP A 93 15.19 13.87 7.87
CA TRP A 93 14.25 13.85 9.00
C TRP A 93 13.30 12.65 8.93
N LEU A 94 12.90 12.19 7.75
CA LEU A 94 12.05 11.00 7.61
C LEU A 94 12.70 9.72 8.18
N GLY A 95 14.04 9.68 8.25
CA GLY A 95 14.80 8.61 8.90
C GLY A 95 14.93 8.75 10.43
N SER A 96 14.55 9.89 11.00
CA SER A 96 14.69 10.16 12.44
C SER A 96 13.70 9.34 13.28
N LYS A 97 14.02 9.13 14.57
CA LYS A 97 13.16 8.45 15.54
C LYS A 97 11.71 9.00 15.57
N PRO A 98 11.46 10.32 15.66
CA PRO A 98 10.08 10.83 15.68
C PRO A 98 9.32 10.55 14.37
N ALA A 99 9.97 10.66 13.21
CA ALA A 99 9.33 10.36 11.93
C ALA A 99 9.03 8.86 11.78
N ARG A 100 10.00 7.99 12.09
CA ARG A 100 9.84 6.53 12.11
C ARG A 100 8.65 6.10 12.99
N ALA A 101 8.47 6.73 14.16
CA ALA A 101 7.35 6.44 15.05
C ALA A 101 5.98 6.76 14.44
N ILE A 102 5.89 7.75 13.54
CA ILE A 102 4.66 8.08 12.81
C ILE A 102 4.31 6.94 11.85
N PHE A 103 5.28 6.45 11.08
CA PHE A 103 5.09 5.35 10.13
C PHE A 103 4.65 4.06 10.84
N VAL A 104 5.34 3.68 11.92
CA VAL A 104 4.99 2.49 12.71
C VAL A 104 3.57 2.59 13.26
N ARG A 105 3.17 3.75 13.82
CA ARG A 105 1.80 3.97 14.32
C ARG A 105 0.73 3.81 13.24
N ARG A 106 1.08 4.12 11.99
CA ARG A 106 0.21 3.96 10.82
C ARG A 106 0.30 2.58 10.16
N GLY A 107 1.06 1.64 10.74
CA GLY A 107 1.13 0.25 10.29
C GLY A 107 2.16 -0.01 9.18
N PHE A 108 3.12 0.90 8.97
CA PHE A 108 4.25 0.66 8.07
C PHE A 108 5.38 -0.06 8.82
N SER A 109 6.03 -1.01 8.15
CA SER A 109 7.32 -1.54 8.58
C SER A 109 8.45 -0.55 8.27
N LEU A 110 9.48 -0.56 9.10
CA LEU A 110 10.71 0.19 8.83
C LEU A 110 11.65 -0.68 8.00
N GLN A 111 12.36 -0.05 7.09
CA GLN A 111 13.52 -0.65 6.43
C GLN A 111 14.75 -0.30 7.28
N ASP A 112 15.64 -1.27 7.45
CA ASP A 112 16.93 -1.08 8.14
C ASP A 112 17.89 -0.23 7.31
#